data_AF-A0A416HD15-F1
#
_entry.id   AF-A0A416HD15-F1
#
_cell.length_a   1.000
_cell.length_b   1.000
_cell.length_c   1.000
_cell.angle_alpha   90.00
_cell.angle_beta   90.00
_cell.angle_gamma   90.00
#
_symmetry.space_group_name_H-M   'P 1'
#
loop_
_entity.id
_entity.type
_entity.pdbx_description
1 polymer ?
#
loop_
_entity_poly.entity_id
_entity_poly.type
_entity_poly.pdbx_seq_one_letter_code
_entity_poly.pdbx_strand_id
1 'polypeptide(L)'
;MRITIHRIGEYCIQYIDDIFDVGNHIMENDEKLDSEFRFALDLSEREREQSSTLNTGFDEATATWRVIVRYYGDLYEVERQLPGVQVIPLYHQYGIVRVPQEQLEALAAIPQIQYMEKPKEVYFSLEAGRSASCINLVQESGLTGNGVIVGIADSGIDLTHPAFRRSDGSTRILKLWDQAARPEEGTDQRGPEHYRHGVEWDQEQINAALQGSQEYGRLPGDTGSAHGTAVAGVAAGNGSGSAGRRYRGIAVESPIIFVKLASGGEGFSRTTEVMEALDYIVREAQKADMPAAINLSYGNNNGAHDGNSLFEGYITQLAGVWKNVISIASGNEGDSRHHARVQLASEPQRVQFVIGPGESSLSLQLWKQYTDDFSIFLESPDGSRVLVENTREVRRYELQNALVYVYYGERRRRRSRRRYIWSGSCRRIQRAVCRKESGVYG
;
A
#
# COMPACT_ATOMS: atom_id res chain seq x y z
N MET A 1 19.12 4.77 15.66
CA MET A 1 19.11 5.96 16.56
C MET A 1 17.99 5.77 17.58
N ARG A 2 18.01 6.47 18.71
CA ARG A 2 16.99 6.39 19.76
C ARG A 2 16.51 7.77 20.16
N ILE A 3 15.23 7.90 20.49
CA ILE A 3 14.66 9.08 21.14
C ILE A 3 14.28 8.71 22.58
N THR A 4 14.73 9.46 23.58
CA THR A 4 14.38 9.23 25.01
C THR A 4 13.60 10.43 25.59
N ILE A 5 12.47 10.19 26.28
CA ILE A 5 11.52 11.23 26.75
C ILE A 5 10.99 10.96 28.19
N HIS A 6 11.29 11.78 29.22
CA HIS A 6 11.07 11.52 30.68
C HIS A 6 9.86 12.26 31.33
N ARG A 7 9.08 11.69 32.31
CA ARG A 7 8.13 12.45 33.23
C ARG A 7 7.42 11.74 34.45
N ILE A 8 8.01 11.56 35.65
CA ILE A 8 7.63 11.00 37.03
C ILE A 8 6.19 10.43 37.43
N GLY A 9 6.12 9.26 38.14
CA GLY A 9 4.95 8.58 38.85
C GLY A 9 4.13 7.36 38.25
N GLU A 10 3.96 6.24 39.02
CA GLU A 10 3.51 4.81 38.76
C GLU A 10 1.96 4.49 38.80
N TYR A 11 1.37 3.36 38.28
CA TYR A 11 1.33 1.92 38.74
C TYR A 11 0.75 0.89 37.69
N CYS A 12 1.00 -0.43 37.88
CA CYS A 12 0.69 -1.65 37.07
C CYS A 12 -0.66 -2.39 37.33
N ILE A 13 -1.00 -3.44 36.52
CA ILE A 13 -1.40 -4.85 36.88
C ILE A 13 -1.65 -5.73 35.61
N GLN A 14 -1.57 -7.08 35.75
CA GLN A 14 -1.34 -8.18 34.77
C GLN A 14 -2.41 -9.34 34.87
N TYR A 15 -2.38 -10.31 33.90
CA TYR A 15 -2.89 -11.73 33.85
C TYR A 15 -4.22 -12.04 33.08
N ILE A 16 -4.54 -13.24 32.50
CA ILE A 16 -4.01 -14.65 32.40
C ILE A 16 -4.61 -15.35 31.14
N ASP A 17 -3.99 -16.45 30.67
CA ASP A 17 -4.35 -17.39 29.57
C ASP A 17 -5.54 -18.35 29.82
N ASP A 18 -6.03 -19.06 28.78
CA ASP A 18 -6.45 -20.48 28.86
C ASP A 18 -6.56 -21.19 27.49
N ILE A 19 -6.27 -22.51 27.51
CA ILE A 19 -6.11 -23.48 26.40
C ILE A 19 -7.37 -24.37 26.25
N PHE A 20 -7.64 -24.91 25.04
CA PHE A 20 -8.47 -26.12 24.84
C PHE A 20 -7.74 -27.18 24.01
N ASP A 21 -7.87 -28.44 24.45
CA ASP A 21 -7.33 -29.68 23.88
C ASP A 21 -8.47 -30.51 23.28
N VAL A 22 -8.28 -31.11 22.10
CA VAL A 22 -9.16 -32.15 21.53
C VAL A 22 -8.27 -33.15 20.78
N GLY A 23 -8.24 -34.39 21.26
CA GLY A 23 -7.43 -35.45 20.70
C GLY A 23 -8.01 -36.11 19.45
N ASN A 24 -7.15 -36.28 18.45
CA ASN A 24 -7.02 -37.47 17.61
C ASN A 24 -5.64 -37.43 16.92
N HIS A 25 -5.09 -38.61 16.62
CA HIS A 25 -3.76 -38.90 16.06
C HIS A 25 -2.85 -37.69 15.73
N ILE A 26 -2.05 -37.28 16.71
CA ILE A 26 -1.13 -36.15 16.57
C ILE A 26 0.12 -36.66 15.82
N MET A 27 0.43 -36.07 14.67
CA MET A 27 1.72 -36.32 13.99
C MET A 27 2.86 -35.90 14.93
N GLU A 28 3.85 -36.75 15.13
CA GLU A 28 5.08 -36.39 15.84
C GLU A 28 5.76 -35.24 15.05
N ASN A 29 5.87 -34.04 15.66
CA ASN A 29 6.30 -32.74 15.10
C ASN A 29 5.21 -31.76 14.63
N ASP A 30 4.01 -31.82 15.22
CA ASP A 30 2.88 -30.92 14.93
C ASP A 30 3.21 -29.41 15.01
N GLU A 31 4.16 -29.01 15.87
CA GLU A 31 4.59 -27.61 16.04
C GLU A 31 5.19 -26.96 14.76
N LYS A 32 5.58 -27.77 13.77
CA LYS A 32 6.14 -27.29 12.50
C LYS A 32 5.10 -27.02 11.42
N LEU A 33 3.83 -27.32 11.66
CA LEU A 33 2.76 -27.18 10.67
C LEU A 33 1.94 -25.92 10.90
N ASP A 34 1.55 -25.28 9.81
CA ASP A 34 0.50 -24.27 9.84
C ASP A 34 -0.84 -24.87 10.31
N SER A 35 -1.58 -24.12 11.12
CA SER A 35 -2.81 -24.60 11.75
C SER A 35 -3.89 -25.01 10.74
N GLU A 36 -3.97 -24.35 9.59
CA GLU A 36 -4.91 -24.71 8.52
C GLU A 36 -4.46 -25.99 7.81
N PHE A 37 -3.14 -26.17 7.65
CA PHE A 37 -2.60 -27.38 7.06
C PHE A 37 -2.79 -28.59 7.98
N ARG A 38 -2.53 -28.43 9.27
CA ARG A 38 -2.84 -29.45 10.29
C ARG A 38 -4.30 -29.87 10.24
N PHE A 39 -5.21 -28.89 10.28
CA PHE A 39 -6.64 -29.14 10.20
C PHE A 39 -7.03 -29.92 8.94
N ALA A 40 -6.37 -29.66 7.80
CA ALA A 40 -6.60 -30.44 6.59
C ALA A 40 -6.08 -31.89 6.68
N LEU A 41 -4.96 -32.13 7.39
CA LEU A 41 -4.41 -33.48 7.57
C LEU A 41 -5.24 -34.34 8.53
N ASP A 42 -5.90 -33.72 9.52
CA ASP A 42 -6.75 -34.41 10.50
C ASP A 42 -8.10 -34.88 9.92
N LEU A 43 -8.50 -34.33 8.77
CA LEU A 43 -9.76 -34.65 8.10
C LEU A 43 -9.59 -35.77 7.08
N SER A 44 -10.62 -36.60 6.92
CA SER A 44 -10.66 -37.57 5.82
C SER A 44 -10.76 -36.85 4.46
N GLU A 45 -10.33 -37.53 3.39
CA GLU A 45 -10.39 -36.98 2.03
C GLU A 45 -11.81 -36.52 1.65
N ARG A 46 -12.83 -37.31 1.99
CA ARG A 46 -14.25 -36.98 1.78
C ARG A 46 -14.72 -35.75 2.58
N GLU A 47 -14.10 -35.46 3.71
CA GLU A 47 -14.38 -34.25 4.51
C GLU A 47 -13.64 -33.04 3.93
N ARG A 48 -12.40 -33.22 3.46
CA ARG A 48 -11.66 -32.15 2.76
C ARG A 48 -12.34 -31.70 1.47
N GLU A 49 -12.88 -32.64 0.69
CA GLU A 49 -13.61 -32.36 -0.57
C GLU A 49 -14.83 -31.44 -0.39
N GLN A 50 -15.38 -31.34 0.83
CA GLN A 50 -16.50 -30.47 1.14
C GLN A 50 -16.09 -28.99 1.22
N SER A 51 -14.78 -28.70 1.25
CA SER A 51 -14.23 -27.35 1.22
C SER A 51 -13.34 -27.16 -0.01
N SER A 52 -13.56 -26.07 -0.72
CA SER A 52 -12.74 -25.71 -1.88
C SER A 52 -11.29 -25.35 -1.53
N THR A 53 -10.96 -25.12 -0.25
CA THR A 53 -9.63 -24.64 0.18
C THR A 53 -8.79 -25.70 0.91
N LEU A 54 -9.41 -26.77 1.41
CA LEU A 54 -8.70 -27.75 2.25
C LEU A 54 -7.80 -28.68 1.45
N ASN A 55 -8.14 -28.96 0.18
CA ASN A 55 -7.29 -29.72 -0.74
C ASN A 55 -6.31 -28.85 -1.54
N THR A 56 -6.19 -27.55 -1.25
CA THR A 56 -5.25 -26.69 -1.99
C THR A 56 -3.82 -27.17 -1.80
N GLY A 57 -3.19 -27.59 -2.90
CA GLY A 57 -1.83 -28.17 -2.90
C GLY A 57 -1.80 -29.69 -2.90
N PHE A 58 -2.93 -30.39 -2.75
CA PHE A 58 -3.02 -31.84 -2.87
C PHE A 58 -3.31 -32.27 -4.31
N ASP A 59 -2.62 -33.31 -4.77
CA ASP A 59 -2.77 -33.93 -6.09
C ASP A 59 -3.33 -35.35 -5.88
N GLU A 60 -4.65 -35.50 -6.07
CA GLU A 60 -5.39 -36.75 -5.86
C GLU A 60 -4.88 -37.90 -6.73
N ALA A 61 -4.48 -37.62 -7.97
CA ALA A 61 -4.03 -38.63 -8.92
C ALA A 61 -2.73 -39.32 -8.49
N THR A 62 -1.92 -38.62 -7.68
CA THR A 62 -0.62 -39.12 -7.22
C THR A 62 -0.51 -39.22 -5.70
N ALA A 63 -1.56 -38.87 -4.96
CA ALA A 63 -1.59 -38.75 -3.51
C ALA A 63 -0.41 -37.93 -2.95
N THR A 64 -0.06 -36.82 -3.62
CA THR A 64 1.07 -35.96 -3.21
C THR A 64 0.60 -34.59 -2.76
N TRP A 65 1.28 -34.04 -1.76
CA TRP A 65 1.13 -32.67 -1.31
C TRP A 65 2.24 -31.80 -1.86
N ARG A 66 1.89 -30.62 -2.35
CA ARG A 66 2.80 -29.52 -2.62
C ARG A 66 2.72 -28.56 -1.44
N VAL A 67 3.80 -28.41 -0.68
CA VAL A 67 3.87 -27.60 0.54
C VAL A 67 4.96 -26.53 0.42
N ILE A 68 4.75 -25.40 1.08
CA ILE A 68 5.75 -24.35 1.27
C ILE A 68 6.51 -24.68 2.54
N VAL A 69 7.84 -24.68 2.50
CA VAL A 69 8.68 -24.95 3.66
C VAL A 69 9.60 -23.79 3.97
N ARG A 70 9.79 -23.53 5.27
CA ARG A 70 10.93 -22.80 5.81
C ARG A 70 11.99 -23.82 6.18
N TYR A 71 13.23 -23.63 5.74
CA TYR A 71 14.30 -24.59 6.01
C TYR A 71 15.63 -23.91 6.37
N TYR A 72 16.63 -24.70 6.78
CA TYR A 72 18.02 -24.28 6.84
C TYR A 72 18.94 -25.28 6.13
N GLY A 73 20.11 -24.82 5.67
CA GLY A 73 21.07 -25.67 4.97
C GLY A 73 20.74 -25.86 3.48
N ASP A 74 21.00 -27.06 2.96
CA ASP A 74 20.71 -27.45 1.58
C ASP A 74 19.40 -28.25 1.53
N LEU A 75 18.38 -27.71 0.85
CA LEU A 75 17.08 -28.37 0.75
C LEU A 75 17.14 -29.64 -0.12
N TYR A 76 18.11 -29.76 -1.02
CA TYR A 76 18.27 -30.97 -1.84
C TYR A 76 18.64 -32.21 -1.02
N GLU A 77 19.09 -32.04 0.23
CA GLU A 77 19.27 -33.18 1.15
C GLU A 77 17.94 -33.88 1.46
N VAL A 78 16.82 -33.17 1.40
CA VAL A 78 15.49 -33.74 1.61
C VAL A 78 15.14 -34.71 0.48
N GLU A 79 15.42 -34.37 -0.78
CA GLU A 79 15.22 -35.30 -1.92
C GLU A 79 16.07 -36.56 -1.80
N ARG A 80 17.28 -36.45 -1.21
CA ARG A 80 18.18 -37.59 -1.01
C ARG A 80 17.72 -38.50 0.14
N GLN A 81 17.05 -37.94 1.15
CA GLN A 81 16.56 -38.68 2.31
C GLN A 81 15.18 -39.32 2.07
N LEU A 82 14.35 -38.69 1.24
CA LEU A 82 12.96 -39.10 1.01
C LEU A 82 12.73 -39.43 -0.49
N PRO A 83 12.65 -40.73 -0.85
CA PRO A 83 12.40 -41.14 -2.22
C PRO A 83 11.07 -40.61 -2.76
N GLY A 84 11.08 -40.06 -3.97
CA GLY A 84 9.87 -39.53 -4.62
C GLY A 84 9.49 -38.11 -4.18
N VAL A 85 10.25 -37.49 -3.27
CA VAL A 85 10.13 -36.07 -2.94
C VAL A 85 10.86 -35.23 -3.97
N GLN A 86 10.26 -34.11 -4.35
CA GLN A 86 10.88 -33.10 -5.21
C GLN A 86 10.90 -31.75 -4.49
N VAL A 87 11.99 -31.02 -4.58
CA VAL A 87 12.17 -29.72 -3.93
C VAL A 87 12.52 -28.63 -4.93
N ILE A 88 11.99 -27.45 -4.67
CA ILE A 88 12.31 -26.22 -5.39
C ILE A 88 12.81 -25.22 -4.34
N PRO A 89 14.13 -25.05 -4.21
CA PRO A 89 14.68 -24.02 -3.33
C PRO A 89 14.33 -22.62 -3.86
N LEU A 90 13.89 -21.75 -2.96
CA LEU A 90 13.62 -20.33 -3.22
C LEU A 90 14.59 -19.48 -2.40
N TYR A 91 14.65 -18.19 -2.73
CA TYR A 91 15.49 -17.26 -1.99
C TYR A 91 15.12 -17.19 -0.49
N HIS A 92 16.12 -16.79 0.30
CA HIS A 92 16.00 -16.60 1.74
C HIS A 92 15.67 -17.86 2.55
N GLN A 93 15.91 -19.07 2.06
CA GLN A 93 15.59 -20.34 2.75
C GLN A 93 14.08 -20.64 2.86
N TYR A 94 13.34 -20.20 1.84
CA TYR A 94 12.01 -20.74 1.54
C TYR A 94 12.15 -21.81 0.47
N GLY A 95 11.31 -22.83 0.49
CA GLY A 95 11.28 -23.85 -0.55
C GLY A 95 9.87 -24.31 -0.82
N ILE A 96 9.67 -24.96 -1.95
CA ILE A 96 8.45 -25.70 -2.25
C ILE A 96 8.81 -27.17 -2.33
N VAL A 97 8.09 -28.02 -1.61
CA VAL A 97 8.32 -29.47 -1.57
C VAL A 97 7.08 -30.17 -2.08
N ARG A 98 7.23 -31.05 -3.08
CA ARG A 98 6.22 -32.02 -3.49
C ARG A 98 6.54 -33.34 -2.81
N VAL A 99 5.67 -33.80 -1.92
CA VAL A 99 5.90 -34.95 -1.03
C VAL A 99 4.70 -35.90 -1.07
N PRO A 100 4.91 -37.22 -1.16
CA PRO A 100 3.82 -38.19 -0.99
C PRO A 100 3.16 -38.05 0.39
N GLN A 101 1.83 -38.17 0.46
CA GLN A 101 1.08 -37.93 1.69
C GLN A 101 1.61 -38.79 2.86
N GLU A 102 1.97 -40.04 2.59
CA GLU A 102 2.53 -40.97 3.56
C GLU A 102 3.93 -40.58 4.09
N GLN A 103 4.62 -39.64 3.44
CA GLN A 103 5.94 -39.15 3.84
C GLN A 103 5.89 -37.76 4.49
N LEU A 104 4.70 -37.19 4.73
CA LEU A 104 4.57 -35.86 5.36
C LEU A 104 5.14 -35.82 6.78
N GLU A 105 4.88 -36.84 7.60
CA GLU A 105 5.47 -36.96 8.94
C GLU A 105 6.99 -37.04 8.88
N ALA A 106 7.51 -37.86 7.95
CA ALA A 106 8.94 -38.01 7.74
C ALA A 106 9.59 -36.69 7.30
N LEU A 107 8.92 -35.91 6.44
CA LEU A 107 9.36 -34.57 6.04
C LEU A 107 9.38 -33.60 7.23
N ALA A 108 8.34 -33.59 8.07
CA ALA A 108 8.26 -32.76 9.27
C ALA A 108 9.36 -33.11 10.28
N ALA A 109 9.73 -34.39 10.38
CA ALA A 109 10.77 -34.88 11.28
C ALA A 109 12.19 -34.48 10.85
N ILE A 110 12.41 -34.12 9.59
CA ILE A 110 13.74 -33.68 9.11
C ILE A 110 14.16 -32.41 9.88
N PRO A 111 15.32 -32.40 10.56
CA PRO A 111 15.78 -31.24 11.34
C PRO A 111 15.86 -29.96 10.51
N GLN A 112 16.28 -30.08 9.24
CA GLN A 112 16.42 -28.97 8.29
C GLN A 112 15.10 -28.26 8.00
N ILE A 113 13.94 -28.91 8.16
CA ILE A 113 12.62 -28.31 7.98
C ILE A 113 12.21 -27.62 9.29
N GLN A 114 12.01 -26.31 9.23
CA GLN A 114 11.63 -25.47 10.37
C GLN A 114 10.12 -25.26 10.45
N TYR A 115 9.46 -25.11 9.30
CA TYR A 115 8.02 -24.86 9.22
C TYR A 115 7.46 -25.31 7.87
N MET A 116 6.21 -25.72 7.82
CA MET A 116 5.50 -26.18 6.62
C MET A 116 4.09 -25.59 6.55
N GLU A 117 3.69 -25.16 5.37
CA GLU A 117 2.37 -24.59 5.09
C GLU A 117 1.84 -25.13 3.75
N LYS A 118 0.54 -25.46 3.67
CA LYS A 118 -0.10 -25.74 2.38
C LYS A 118 -0.28 -24.45 1.57
N PRO A 119 -0.16 -24.47 0.23
CA PRO A 119 -0.43 -23.30 -0.57
C PRO A 119 -1.88 -22.84 -0.39
N LYS A 120 -2.10 -21.55 -0.58
CA LYS A 120 -3.41 -20.90 -0.57
C LYS A 120 -3.74 -20.42 -1.96
N GLU A 121 -5.01 -20.52 -2.35
CA GLU A 121 -5.44 -20.00 -3.65
C GLU A 121 -5.38 -18.47 -3.67
N VAL A 122 -4.89 -17.92 -4.78
CA VAL A 122 -4.93 -16.49 -5.06
C VAL A 122 -6.05 -16.21 -6.05
N TYR A 123 -6.94 -15.28 -5.71
CA TYR A 123 -8.12 -14.97 -6.53
C TYR A 123 -8.05 -13.54 -7.07
N PHE A 124 -8.62 -13.33 -8.26
CA PHE A 124 -8.87 -11.99 -8.77
C PHE A 124 -9.90 -11.29 -7.87
N SER A 125 -9.47 -10.27 -7.14
CA SER A 125 -10.27 -9.68 -6.05
C SER A 125 -11.50 -8.86 -6.51
N LEU A 126 -11.63 -8.53 -7.80
CA LEU A 126 -12.71 -7.65 -8.27
C LEU A 126 -14.11 -8.31 -8.19
N GLU A 127 -14.24 -9.57 -8.62
CA GLU A 127 -15.54 -10.26 -8.62
C GLU A 127 -15.95 -10.69 -7.20
N ALA A 128 -15.01 -11.26 -6.45
CA ALA A 128 -15.21 -11.60 -5.04
C ALA A 128 -15.56 -10.35 -4.21
N GLY A 129 -14.85 -9.24 -4.43
CA GLY A 129 -15.09 -7.97 -3.72
C GLY A 129 -16.49 -7.41 -3.97
N ARG A 130 -16.99 -7.47 -5.21
CA ARG A 130 -18.36 -7.04 -5.55
C ARG A 130 -19.43 -7.89 -4.88
N SER A 131 -19.28 -9.21 -4.94
CA SER A 131 -20.23 -10.15 -4.34
C SER A 131 -20.24 -10.01 -2.81
N ALA A 132 -19.06 -9.94 -2.19
CA ALA A 132 -18.90 -9.72 -0.76
C ALA A 132 -19.46 -8.37 -0.29
N SER A 133 -19.41 -7.34 -1.14
CA SER A 133 -19.98 -6.01 -0.88
C SER A 133 -21.46 -5.88 -1.30
N CYS A 134 -22.13 -6.99 -1.64
CA CYS A 134 -23.53 -7.04 -2.08
C CYS A 134 -23.88 -6.14 -3.28
N ILE A 135 -22.90 -5.80 -4.13
CA ILE A 135 -23.09 -4.88 -5.27
C ILE A 135 -23.94 -5.48 -6.38
N ASN A 136 -23.91 -6.80 -6.55
CA ASN A 136 -24.65 -7.47 -7.62
C ASN A 136 -26.16 -7.18 -7.52
N LEU A 137 -26.72 -7.24 -6.30
CA LEU A 137 -28.13 -6.94 -6.03
C LEU A 137 -28.49 -5.50 -6.42
N VAL A 138 -27.59 -4.55 -6.13
CA VAL A 138 -27.79 -3.14 -6.44
C VAL A 138 -27.78 -2.91 -7.96
N GLN A 139 -26.85 -3.51 -8.69
CA GLN A 139 -26.82 -3.39 -10.15
C GLN A 139 -28.01 -4.08 -10.83
N GLU A 140 -28.45 -5.24 -10.31
CA GLU A 140 -29.64 -5.95 -10.81
C GLU A 140 -30.92 -5.12 -10.63
N SER A 141 -30.95 -4.23 -9.63
CA SER A 141 -32.05 -3.27 -9.42
C SER A 141 -32.05 -2.08 -10.40
N GLY A 142 -31.04 -1.98 -11.29
CA GLY A 142 -30.94 -0.95 -12.33
C GLY A 142 -30.07 0.26 -11.98
N LEU A 143 -29.36 0.24 -10.84
CA LEU A 143 -28.42 1.30 -10.47
C LEU A 143 -27.04 1.05 -11.10
N THR A 144 -26.74 1.78 -12.18
CA THR A 144 -25.54 1.60 -13.02
C THR A 144 -24.53 2.76 -12.94
N GLY A 145 -24.87 3.83 -12.22
CA GLY A 145 -24.10 5.07 -12.18
C GLY A 145 -24.39 6.04 -13.34
N ASN A 146 -25.33 5.69 -14.23
CA ASN A 146 -25.77 6.61 -15.28
C ASN A 146 -26.22 7.96 -14.68
N GLY A 147 -25.80 9.06 -15.30
CA GLY A 147 -26.06 10.42 -14.79
C GLY A 147 -25.12 10.88 -13.66
N VAL A 148 -24.17 10.06 -13.22
CA VAL A 148 -23.18 10.42 -12.18
C VAL A 148 -21.77 10.28 -12.74
N ILE A 149 -20.96 11.33 -12.63
CA ILE A 149 -19.54 11.31 -13.03
C ILE A 149 -18.74 10.52 -12.01
N VAL A 150 -17.87 9.63 -12.49
CA VAL A 150 -16.77 9.08 -11.69
C VAL A 150 -15.51 9.89 -11.98
N GLY A 151 -15.06 10.63 -10.97
CA GLY A 151 -13.84 11.43 -11.00
C GLY A 151 -12.66 10.67 -10.45
N ILE A 152 -11.52 10.62 -11.16
CA ILE A 152 -10.33 9.89 -10.70
C ILE A 152 -9.09 10.76 -10.90
N ALA A 153 -8.28 10.89 -9.86
CA ALA A 153 -6.97 11.53 -9.92
C ALA A 153 -5.89 10.48 -9.59
N ASP A 154 -5.10 10.07 -10.59
CA ASP A 154 -4.18 8.93 -10.46
C ASP A 154 -3.00 8.96 -11.49
N SER A 155 -2.29 7.85 -11.69
CA SER A 155 -1.08 7.72 -12.51
C SER A 155 -1.28 7.85 -14.02
N GLY A 156 -2.52 7.69 -14.48
CA GLY A 156 -2.88 7.62 -15.89
C GLY A 156 -3.95 6.57 -16.14
N ILE A 157 -4.41 6.48 -17.38
CA ILE A 157 -5.44 5.53 -17.79
C ILE A 157 -5.16 5.00 -19.19
N ASP A 158 -5.34 3.69 -19.39
CA ASP A 158 -5.35 3.11 -20.73
C ASP A 158 -6.67 3.43 -21.44
N LEU A 159 -6.63 4.49 -22.26
CA LEU A 159 -7.76 4.95 -23.06
C LEU A 159 -8.20 3.96 -24.13
N THR A 160 -7.33 3.02 -24.52
CA THR A 160 -7.64 2.05 -25.57
C THR A 160 -8.49 0.90 -25.03
N HIS A 161 -8.47 0.69 -23.71
CA HIS A 161 -9.10 -0.46 -23.05
C HIS A 161 -10.62 -0.49 -23.28
N PRO A 162 -11.19 -1.63 -23.73
CA PRO A 162 -12.62 -1.72 -24.07
C PRO A 162 -13.54 -1.48 -22.87
N ALA A 163 -13.04 -1.68 -21.64
CA ALA A 163 -13.84 -1.42 -20.44
C ALA A 163 -14.22 0.06 -20.30
N PHE A 164 -13.54 1.01 -20.95
CA PHE A 164 -13.85 2.45 -20.87
C PHE A 164 -14.57 2.98 -22.11
N ARG A 165 -15.05 2.10 -22.99
CA ARG A 165 -15.83 2.45 -24.18
C ARG A 165 -17.32 2.18 -23.96
N ARG A 166 -18.18 2.87 -24.71
CA ARG A 166 -19.61 2.58 -24.86
C ARG A 166 -19.79 1.47 -25.89
N SER A 167 -21.03 0.97 -26.02
CA SER A 167 -21.39 -0.06 -26.99
C SER A 167 -21.23 0.36 -28.45
N ASP A 168 -21.30 1.66 -28.74
CA ASP A 168 -21.07 2.25 -30.06
C ASP A 168 -19.57 2.44 -30.39
N GLY A 169 -18.68 2.09 -29.45
CA GLY A 169 -17.23 2.23 -29.58
C GLY A 169 -16.67 3.58 -29.12
N SER A 170 -17.53 4.57 -28.80
CA SER A 170 -17.09 5.86 -28.25
C SER A 170 -16.54 5.72 -26.83
N THR A 171 -15.63 6.59 -26.41
CA THR A 171 -15.07 6.63 -25.05
C THR A 171 -16.10 7.12 -24.03
N ARG A 172 -16.11 6.56 -22.82
CA ARG A 172 -16.87 7.08 -21.67
C ARG A 172 -16.14 8.19 -20.91
N ILE A 173 -14.91 8.49 -21.30
CA ILE A 173 -14.12 9.57 -20.69
C ILE A 173 -14.62 10.89 -21.26
N LEU A 174 -15.24 11.71 -20.42
CA LEU A 174 -15.73 13.04 -20.79
C LEU A 174 -14.58 14.04 -20.96
N LYS A 175 -13.64 13.97 -20.02
CA LYS A 175 -12.53 14.90 -19.91
C LYS A 175 -11.32 14.16 -19.33
N LEU A 176 -10.15 14.45 -19.88
CA LEU A 176 -8.87 13.92 -19.44
C LEU A 176 -7.87 15.06 -19.32
N TRP A 177 -7.23 15.21 -18.17
CA TRP A 177 -6.18 16.20 -17.98
C TRP A 177 -4.88 15.52 -17.56
N ASP A 178 -3.82 15.67 -18.34
CA ASP A 178 -2.46 15.28 -17.94
C ASP A 178 -1.70 16.53 -17.47
N GLN A 179 -1.43 16.61 -16.16
CA GLN A 179 -0.77 17.76 -15.54
C GLN A 179 0.71 17.90 -15.94
N ALA A 180 1.35 16.81 -16.37
CA ALA A 180 2.76 16.79 -16.76
C ALA A 180 2.95 16.94 -18.27
N ALA A 181 1.90 16.73 -19.07
CA ALA A 181 1.97 16.87 -20.51
C ALA A 181 2.36 18.31 -20.92
N ARG A 182 3.16 18.40 -21.98
CA ARG A 182 3.48 19.65 -22.64
C ARG A 182 2.77 19.68 -23.98
N PRO A 183 2.14 20.80 -24.37
CA PRO A 183 1.60 20.96 -25.70
C PRO A 183 2.63 20.62 -26.78
N GLU A 184 2.25 19.79 -27.73
CA GLU A 184 3.06 19.46 -28.90
C GLU A 184 3.12 20.68 -29.85
N GLU A 185 4.31 20.94 -30.40
CA GLU A 185 4.52 22.07 -31.31
C GLU A 185 3.67 21.91 -32.58
N GLY A 186 2.95 22.97 -32.95
CA GLY A 186 2.04 22.95 -34.10
C GLY A 186 0.65 22.34 -33.84
N THR A 187 0.31 22.04 -32.57
CA THR A 187 -1.03 21.59 -32.17
C THR A 187 -1.77 22.67 -31.35
N ASP A 188 -3.09 22.59 -31.28
CA ASP A 188 -3.93 23.45 -30.42
C ASP A 188 -4.07 22.93 -28.98
N GLN A 189 -3.19 22.01 -28.56
CA GLN A 189 -3.17 21.44 -27.22
C GLN A 189 -2.93 22.54 -26.17
N ARG A 190 -3.75 22.52 -25.12
CA ARG A 190 -3.64 23.46 -24.00
C ARG A 190 -4.11 22.82 -22.70
N GLY A 191 -3.58 23.31 -21.59
CA GLY A 191 -4.10 22.97 -20.27
C GLY A 191 -5.48 23.61 -20.04
N PRO A 192 -6.23 23.16 -19.03
CA PRO A 192 -7.51 23.77 -18.71
C PRO A 192 -7.34 25.23 -18.30
N GLU A 193 -8.29 26.08 -18.69
CA GLU A 193 -8.21 27.55 -18.67
C GLU A 193 -7.73 28.13 -17.31
N HIS A 194 -8.14 27.51 -16.20
CA HIS A 194 -7.81 27.97 -14.85
C HIS A 194 -6.41 27.59 -14.35
N TYR A 195 -5.81 26.51 -14.85
CA TYR A 195 -4.55 25.95 -14.30
C TYR A 195 -3.34 26.33 -15.14
N ARG A 196 -3.52 26.60 -16.44
CA ARG A 196 -2.47 27.12 -17.35
C ARG A 196 -1.23 26.21 -17.52
N HIS A 197 -1.37 24.92 -17.22
CA HIS A 197 -0.34 23.89 -17.41
C HIS A 197 -0.98 22.54 -17.71
N GLY A 198 -0.17 21.59 -18.15
CA GLY A 198 -0.65 20.30 -18.65
C GLY A 198 -1.33 20.43 -20.01
N VAL A 199 -1.98 19.35 -20.42
CA VAL A 199 -2.82 19.28 -21.62
C VAL A 199 -4.16 18.61 -21.26
N GLU A 200 -5.26 19.23 -21.69
CA GLU A 200 -6.62 18.69 -21.57
C GLU A 200 -7.05 18.09 -22.92
N TRP A 201 -7.71 16.93 -22.85
CA TRP A 201 -8.46 16.35 -23.95
C TRP A 201 -9.94 16.18 -23.56
N ASP A 202 -10.83 16.55 -24.47
CA ASP A 202 -12.25 16.26 -24.36
C ASP A 202 -12.66 14.94 -25.03
N GLN A 203 -13.93 14.58 -24.89
CA GLN A 203 -14.47 13.33 -25.39
C GLN A 203 -14.35 13.21 -26.90
N GLU A 204 -14.60 14.29 -27.64
CA GLU A 204 -14.49 14.36 -29.09
C GLU A 204 -13.05 14.10 -29.55
N GLN A 205 -12.09 14.77 -28.93
CA GLN A 205 -10.67 14.62 -29.22
C GLN A 205 -10.17 13.21 -28.90
N ILE A 206 -10.57 12.65 -27.76
CA ILE A 206 -10.21 11.26 -27.39
C ILE A 206 -10.81 10.28 -28.42
N ASN A 207 -12.08 10.45 -28.81
CA ASN A 207 -12.71 9.60 -29.82
C ASN A 207 -12.01 9.68 -31.17
N ALA A 208 -11.69 10.88 -31.65
CA ALA A 208 -10.98 11.09 -32.90
C ALA A 208 -9.61 10.42 -32.88
N ALA A 209 -8.86 10.55 -31.77
CA ALA A 209 -7.57 9.90 -31.61
C ALA A 209 -7.68 8.36 -31.53
N LEU A 210 -8.72 7.82 -30.88
CA LEU A 210 -9.00 6.37 -30.86
C LEU A 210 -9.39 5.82 -32.24
N GLN A 211 -9.83 6.67 -33.17
CA GLN A 211 -10.09 6.34 -34.58
C GLN A 211 -8.85 6.56 -35.47
N GLY A 212 -7.72 6.99 -34.91
CA GLY A 212 -6.45 7.15 -35.60
C GLY A 212 -6.08 8.59 -35.98
N SER A 213 -6.90 9.58 -35.64
CA SER A 213 -6.52 10.99 -35.84
C SER A 213 -5.25 11.33 -35.07
N GLN A 214 -4.35 12.07 -35.70
CA GLN A 214 -3.13 12.62 -35.08
C GLN A 214 -3.25 14.13 -34.82
N GLU A 215 -4.41 14.73 -35.13
CA GLU A 215 -4.65 16.19 -35.02
C GLU A 215 -4.47 16.70 -33.59
N TYR A 216 -4.84 15.88 -32.59
CA TYR A 216 -4.84 16.25 -31.18
C TYR A 216 -3.60 15.76 -30.43
N GLY A 217 -2.54 15.47 -31.18
CA GLY A 217 -1.28 14.90 -30.69
C GLY A 217 -1.46 13.53 -30.03
N ARG A 218 -0.44 13.10 -29.29
CA ARG A 218 -0.44 11.80 -28.62
C ARG A 218 -1.28 11.85 -27.34
N LEU A 219 -2.30 11.00 -27.27
CA LEU A 219 -3.05 10.80 -26.03
C LEU A 219 -2.14 10.30 -24.90
N PRO A 220 -2.37 10.76 -23.66
CA PRO A 220 -1.58 10.30 -22.52
C PRO A 220 -1.99 8.87 -22.17
N GLY A 221 -1.01 8.00 -22.00
CA GLY A 221 -1.22 6.63 -21.51
C GLY A 221 -0.94 6.50 -20.01
N ASP A 222 -1.28 5.34 -19.47
CA ASP A 222 -0.84 4.89 -18.14
C ASP A 222 0.59 4.34 -18.23
N THR A 223 1.57 5.22 -18.02
CA THR A 223 2.98 4.89 -18.15
C THR A 223 3.52 4.34 -16.82
N GLY A 224 3.63 3.02 -16.71
CA GLY A 224 4.49 2.35 -15.71
C GLY A 224 3.77 1.54 -14.64
N SER A 225 2.79 2.11 -13.93
CA SER A 225 2.17 1.43 -12.77
C SER A 225 0.88 0.67 -13.10
N ALA A 226 0.17 1.03 -14.19
CA ALA A 226 -1.19 0.56 -14.50
C ALA A 226 -2.21 0.82 -13.36
N HIS A 227 -1.84 1.63 -12.36
CA HIS A 227 -2.60 1.78 -11.13
C HIS A 227 -3.91 2.55 -11.39
N GLY A 228 -3.83 3.70 -12.08
CA GLY A 228 -5.00 4.48 -12.42
C GLY A 228 -5.97 3.73 -13.34
N THR A 229 -5.46 2.93 -14.28
CA THR A 229 -6.28 2.02 -15.09
C THR A 229 -7.03 1.00 -14.23
N ALA A 230 -6.34 0.36 -13.27
CA ALA A 230 -6.95 -0.61 -12.37
C ALA A 230 -8.02 0.03 -11.46
N VAL A 231 -7.71 1.20 -10.88
CA VAL A 231 -8.63 2.00 -10.06
C VAL A 231 -9.88 2.38 -10.85
N ALA A 232 -9.71 2.87 -12.09
CA ALA A 232 -10.83 3.19 -12.98
C ALA A 232 -11.64 1.94 -13.36
N GLY A 233 -10.99 0.79 -13.53
CA GLY A 233 -11.63 -0.49 -13.77
C GLY A 233 -12.56 -0.90 -12.62
N VAL A 234 -12.07 -0.80 -11.37
CA VAL A 234 -12.87 -1.09 -10.16
C VAL A 234 -14.06 -0.13 -10.05
N ALA A 235 -13.82 1.18 -10.20
CA ALA A 235 -14.83 2.19 -9.99
C ALA A 235 -15.90 2.17 -11.10
N ALA A 236 -15.50 2.14 -12.37
CA ALA A 236 -16.38 2.42 -13.49
C ALA A 236 -16.26 1.47 -14.68
N GLY A 237 -15.35 0.47 -14.69
CA GLY A 237 -15.15 -0.41 -15.85
C GLY A 237 -16.41 -1.19 -16.24
N ASN A 238 -16.83 -1.18 -17.50
CA ASN A 238 -18.09 -1.82 -17.92
C ASN A 238 -17.99 -3.34 -18.16
N GLY A 239 -16.80 -3.91 -17.99
CA GLY A 239 -16.52 -5.33 -18.17
C GLY A 239 -16.35 -5.83 -19.61
N SER A 240 -16.45 -4.97 -20.62
CA SER A 240 -16.34 -5.39 -22.04
C SER A 240 -14.98 -6.00 -22.42
N GLY A 241 -13.96 -5.88 -21.56
CA GLY A 241 -12.68 -6.59 -21.70
C GLY A 241 -12.67 -8.03 -21.18
N SER A 242 -13.83 -8.57 -20.77
CA SER A 242 -13.94 -9.92 -20.20
C SER A 242 -15.13 -10.69 -20.78
N ALA A 243 -15.00 -12.01 -20.89
CA ALA A 243 -16.09 -12.88 -21.35
C ALA A 243 -17.33 -12.68 -20.48
N GLY A 244 -18.49 -12.46 -21.12
CA GLY A 244 -19.76 -12.23 -20.43
C GLY A 244 -19.79 -10.99 -19.53
N ARG A 245 -18.85 -10.04 -19.68
CA ARG A 245 -18.70 -8.88 -18.78
C ARG A 245 -18.53 -9.28 -17.30
N ARG A 246 -17.82 -10.39 -17.06
CA ARG A 246 -17.55 -10.91 -15.72
C ARG A 246 -16.79 -9.90 -14.86
N TYR A 247 -15.73 -9.29 -15.39
CA TYR A 247 -14.88 -8.33 -14.67
C TYR A 247 -15.32 -6.90 -14.92
N ARG A 248 -16.49 -6.53 -14.36
CA ARG A 248 -17.04 -5.18 -14.41
C ARG A 248 -16.91 -4.48 -13.05
N GLY A 249 -16.69 -3.17 -13.06
CA GLY A 249 -16.69 -2.29 -11.90
C GLY A 249 -18.08 -1.91 -11.41
N ILE A 250 -18.15 -0.93 -10.50
CA ILE A 250 -19.39 -0.57 -9.79
C ILE A 250 -20.31 0.30 -10.66
N ALA A 251 -19.78 1.38 -11.25
CA ALA A 251 -20.55 2.38 -11.97
C ALA A 251 -20.36 2.21 -13.50
N VAL A 252 -20.93 1.12 -14.02
CA VAL A 252 -20.66 0.61 -15.38
C VAL A 252 -21.14 1.52 -16.52
N GLU A 253 -22.05 2.47 -16.24
CA GLU A 253 -22.55 3.44 -17.22
C GLU A 253 -22.12 4.88 -16.90
N SER A 254 -21.37 5.10 -15.82
CA SER A 254 -20.90 6.44 -15.48
C SER A 254 -19.97 7.00 -16.55
N PRO A 255 -20.12 8.27 -16.92
CA PRO A 255 -19.04 9.01 -17.53
C PRO A 255 -17.86 9.18 -16.57
N ILE A 256 -16.67 9.29 -17.14
CA ILE A 256 -15.41 9.37 -16.38
C ILE A 256 -14.76 10.72 -16.62
N ILE A 257 -14.34 11.40 -15.55
CA ILE A 257 -13.37 12.49 -15.64
C ILE A 257 -12.09 12.00 -15.00
N PHE A 258 -10.99 12.07 -15.74
CA PHE A 258 -9.72 11.54 -15.29
C PHE A 258 -8.65 12.62 -15.27
N VAL A 259 -7.88 12.69 -14.18
CA VAL A 259 -6.71 13.56 -14.06
C VAL A 259 -5.50 12.68 -13.83
N LYS A 260 -4.56 12.72 -14.78
CA LYS A 260 -3.24 12.13 -14.62
C LYS A 260 -2.36 13.12 -13.86
N LEU A 261 -2.05 12.77 -12.61
CA LEU A 261 -1.29 13.61 -11.71
C LEU A 261 0.17 13.71 -12.17
N ALA A 262 0.73 14.92 -12.12
CA ALA A 262 2.14 15.09 -12.43
C ALA A 262 2.99 14.45 -11.31
N SER A 263 4.06 13.73 -11.69
CA SER A 263 5.06 13.23 -10.74
C SER A 263 6.29 14.14 -10.74
N GLY A 264 6.84 14.38 -9.54
CA GLY A 264 8.01 15.25 -9.35
C GLY A 264 9.36 14.56 -9.57
N GLY A 265 9.42 13.43 -10.29
CA GLY A 265 10.61 12.57 -10.43
C GLY A 265 10.33 11.13 -9.99
N GLU A 266 11.27 10.49 -9.28
CA GLU A 266 11.14 9.11 -8.73
C GLU A 266 10.11 8.98 -7.58
N GLY A 267 9.19 9.95 -7.43
CA GLY A 267 8.25 10.01 -6.32
C GLY A 267 6.80 10.29 -6.74
N PHE A 268 5.89 10.07 -5.79
CA PHE A 268 4.46 10.38 -5.91
C PHE A 268 4.20 11.88 -6.11
N SER A 269 3.02 12.20 -6.65
CA SER A 269 2.54 13.57 -6.88
C SER A 269 2.45 14.40 -5.59
N ARG A 270 2.62 15.73 -5.68
CA ARG A 270 2.57 16.61 -4.51
C ARG A 270 1.11 16.94 -4.18
N THR A 271 0.89 17.45 -2.96
CA THR A 271 -0.44 17.85 -2.52
C THR A 271 -1.07 18.95 -3.39
N THR A 272 -0.25 19.78 -4.05
CA THR A 272 -0.72 20.84 -4.98
C THR A 272 -1.40 20.24 -6.20
N GLU A 273 -0.77 19.25 -6.83
CA GLU A 273 -1.33 18.56 -8.00
C GLU A 273 -2.66 17.88 -7.66
N VAL A 274 -2.76 17.28 -6.48
CA VAL A 274 -4.00 16.67 -5.99
C VAL A 274 -5.09 17.72 -5.75
N MET A 275 -4.76 18.86 -5.14
CA MET A 275 -5.73 19.95 -4.95
C MET A 275 -6.29 20.45 -6.27
N GLU A 276 -5.43 20.67 -7.26
CA GLU A 276 -5.83 21.11 -8.60
C GLU A 276 -6.69 20.06 -9.30
N ALA A 277 -6.34 18.77 -9.20
CA ALA A 277 -7.11 17.68 -9.78
C ALA A 277 -8.53 17.60 -9.21
N LEU A 278 -8.67 17.72 -7.88
CA LEU A 278 -9.98 17.71 -7.23
C LEU A 278 -10.81 18.95 -7.62
N ASP A 279 -10.20 20.14 -7.64
CA ASP A 279 -10.85 21.38 -8.10
C ASP A 279 -11.38 21.22 -9.53
N TYR A 280 -10.54 20.66 -10.41
CA TYR A 280 -10.86 20.45 -11.82
C TYR A 280 -12.05 19.50 -11.99
N ILE A 281 -12.02 18.34 -11.34
CA ILE A 281 -13.11 17.36 -11.43
C ILE A 281 -14.44 17.98 -10.98
N VAL A 282 -14.45 18.72 -9.86
CA VAL A 282 -15.67 19.37 -9.34
C VAL A 282 -16.18 20.44 -10.30
N ARG A 283 -15.29 21.27 -10.87
CA ARG A 283 -15.68 22.29 -11.86
C ARG A 283 -16.23 21.70 -13.14
N GLU A 284 -15.59 20.67 -13.68
CA GLU A 284 -16.07 20.01 -14.90
C GLU A 284 -17.41 19.29 -14.64
N ALA A 285 -17.59 18.69 -13.46
CA ALA A 285 -18.88 18.14 -13.05
C ALA A 285 -19.98 19.21 -12.96
N GLN A 286 -19.65 20.39 -12.44
CA GLN A 286 -20.56 21.54 -12.42
C GLN A 286 -20.90 22.04 -13.82
N LYS A 287 -19.91 22.15 -14.72
CA LYS A 287 -20.14 22.54 -16.13
C LYS A 287 -21.02 21.53 -16.86
N ALA A 288 -20.90 20.25 -16.54
CA ALA A 288 -21.73 19.18 -17.10
C ALA A 288 -23.13 19.08 -16.46
N ASP A 289 -23.43 19.84 -15.39
CA ASP A 289 -24.64 19.71 -14.57
C ASP A 289 -24.87 18.28 -14.03
N MET A 290 -23.79 17.59 -13.67
CA MET A 290 -23.83 16.20 -13.17
C MET A 290 -23.19 16.09 -11.78
N PRO A 291 -23.75 15.29 -10.86
CA PRO A 291 -23.06 14.96 -9.61
C PRO A 291 -21.78 14.16 -9.87
N ALA A 292 -20.82 14.22 -8.93
CA ALA A 292 -19.54 13.53 -9.04
C ALA A 292 -19.20 12.66 -7.82
N ALA A 293 -18.85 11.41 -8.06
CA ALA A 293 -18.19 10.54 -7.09
C ALA A 293 -16.70 10.49 -7.41
N ILE A 294 -15.88 11.06 -6.53
CA ILE A 294 -14.46 11.30 -6.77
C ILE A 294 -13.63 10.33 -5.95
N ASN A 295 -12.70 9.63 -6.59
CA ASN A 295 -11.76 8.72 -5.95
C ASN A 295 -10.34 9.32 -5.94
N LEU A 296 -9.72 9.32 -4.77
CA LEU A 296 -8.30 9.63 -4.58
C LEU A 296 -7.60 8.44 -3.89
N SER A 297 -6.87 7.65 -4.67
CA SER A 297 -6.08 6.51 -4.19
C SER A 297 -4.64 6.92 -3.85
N TYR A 298 -4.46 8.06 -3.20
CA TYR A 298 -3.17 8.65 -2.85
C TYR A 298 -3.15 9.10 -1.39
N GLY A 299 -1.99 8.98 -0.73
CA GLY A 299 -1.79 9.40 0.66
C GLY A 299 -0.32 9.70 0.98
N ASN A 300 -0.08 10.37 2.10
CA ASN A 300 1.27 10.58 2.63
C ASN A 300 1.27 10.67 4.17
N ASN A 301 2.43 10.42 4.79
CA ASN A 301 2.59 10.50 6.24
C ASN A 301 2.98 11.91 6.74
N ASN A 302 3.12 12.87 5.83
CA ASN A 302 3.67 14.19 6.13
C ASN A 302 2.61 15.14 6.66
N GLY A 303 2.34 15.08 7.96
CA GLY A 303 1.38 15.96 8.59
C GLY A 303 1.07 15.56 10.02
N ALA A 304 0.16 16.30 10.65
CA ALA A 304 -0.32 16.04 12.00
C ALA A 304 -1.39 14.94 12.05
N HIS A 305 -1.99 14.60 10.91
CA HIS A 305 -3.11 13.66 10.78
C HIS A 305 -4.30 14.05 11.68
N ASP A 306 -4.59 15.35 11.73
CA ASP A 306 -5.59 15.93 12.63
C ASP A 306 -6.59 16.85 11.92
N GLY A 307 -6.60 16.85 10.58
CA GLY A 307 -7.50 17.65 9.76
C GLY A 307 -7.15 19.13 9.68
N ASN A 308 -6.04 19.59 10.28
CA ASN A 308 -5.72 21.02 10.37
C ASN A 308 -4.67 21.49 9.35
N SER A 309 -4.21 20.68 8.41
CA SER A 309 -3.41 21.20 7.29
C SER A 309 -4.28 21.97 6.29
N LEU A 310 -3.67 22.86 5.52
CA LEU A 310 -4.37 23.55 4.43
C LEU A 310 -4.91 22.57 3.39
N PHE A 311 -4.19 21.47 3.17
CA PHE A 311 -4.58 20.41 2.25
C PHE A 311 -5.84 19.67 2.75
N GLU A 312 -5.83 19.17 4.00
CA GLU A 312 -6.99 18.52 4.61
C GLU A 312 -8.21 19.46 4.70
N GLY A 313 -7.96 20.72 5.10
CA GLY A 313 -8.99 21.75 5.19
C GLY A 313 -9.59 22.09 3.83
N TYR A 314 -8.77 22.18 2.77
CA TYR A 314 -9.27 22.42 1.41
C TYR A 314 -10.17 21.29 0.93
N ILE A 315 -9.77 20.02 1.09
CA ILE A 315 -10.60 18.85 0.72
C ILE A 315 -11.94 18.89 1.47
N THR A 316 -11.92 19.21 2.76
CA THR A 316 -13.14 19.35 3.58
C THR A 316 -14.08 20.42 3.04
N GLN A 317 -13.53 21.58 2.65
CA GLN A 317 -14.34 22.67 2.10
C GLN A 317 -14.85 22.34 0.69
N LEU A 318 -14.04 21.67 -0.13
CA LEU A 318 -14.41 21.26 -1.48
C LEU A 318 -15.53 20.22 -1.48
N ALA A 319 -15.60 19.33 -0.48
CA ALA A 319 -16.71 18.41 -0.31
C ALA A 319 -18.08 19.12 -0.13
N GLY A 320 -18.07 20.40 0.28
CA GLY A 320 -19.27 21.24 0.37
C GLY A 320 -19.62 22.01 -0.91
N VAL A 321 -18.83 21.88 -1.98
CA VAL A 321 -19.03 22.59 -3.26
C VAL A 321 -19.64 21.66 -4.29
N TRP A 322 -20.76 22.03 -4.91
CA TRP A 322 -21.45 21.17 -5.89
C TRP A 322 -21.94 19.83 -5.29
N LYS A 323 -22.63 19.02 -6.10
CA LYS A 323 -23.13 17.70 -5.72
C LYS A 323 -21.99 16.67 -5.83
N ASN A 324 -21.03 16.69 -4.89
CA ASN A 324 -19.90 15.77 -4.92
C ASN A 324 -19.74 14.92 -3.65
N VAL A 325 -19.03 13.80 -3.79
CA VAL A 325 -18.50 12.98 -2.70
C VAL A 325 -17.06 12.60 -3.01
N ILE A 326 -16.16 12.71 -2.04
CA ILE A 326 -14.73 12.40 -2.19
C ILE A 326 -14.41 11.18 -1.33
N SER A 327 -13.98 10.09 -1.96
CA SER A 327 -13.50 8.87 -1.32
C SER A 327 -11.98 8.81 -1.41
N ILE A 328 -11.32 8.63 -0.26
CA ILE A 328 -9.86 8.63 -0.14
C ILE A 328 -9.41 7.32 0.49
N ALA A 329 -8.40 6.67 -0.10
CA ALA A 329 -7.82 5.46 0.47
C ALA A 329 -7.14 5.75 1.83
N SER A 330 -7.26 4.84 2.80
CA SER A 330 -6.64 5.00 4.13
C SER A 330 -5.11 4.93 4.12
N GLY A 331 -4.52 4.47 3.01
CA GLY A 331 -3.09 4.22 2.88
C GLY A 331 -2.68 2.82 3.32
N ASN A 332 -1.48 2.41 2.91
CA ASN A 332 -0.94 1.06 3.11
C ASN A 332 0.11 1.01 4.24
N GLU A 333 0.06 1.96 5.18
CA GLU A 333 1.08 2.15 6.22
C GLU A 333 0.77 1.40 7.53
N GLY A 334 -0.27 0.56 7.54
CA GLY A 334 -0.76 -0.13 8.74
C GLY A 334 0.26 -1.07 9.38
N ASP A 335 1.05 -1.76 8.57
CA ASP A 335 2.09 -2.71 9.00
C ASP A 335 3.51 -2.25 8.62
N SER A 336 3.66 -1.10 7.93
CA SER A 336 4.97 -0.52 7.54
C SER A 336 5.86 -0.09 8.70
N ARG A 337 5.35 -0.05 9.94
CA ARG A 337 6.08 0.37 11.16
C ARG A 337 6.71 1.77 11.07
N HIS A 338 6.15 2.67 10.26
CA HIS A 338 6.59 4.06 10.13
C HIS A 338 5.92 5.02 11.14
N HIS A 339 5.07 4.51 12.03
CA HIS A 339 4.39 5.28 13.06
C HIS A 339 4.65 4.67 14.45
N ALA A 340 4.95 5.54 15.41
CA ALA A 340 5.02 5.18 16.82
C ALA A 340 4.20 6.18 17.64
N ARG A 341 3.34 5.66 18.53
CA ARG A 341 2.63 6.46 19.53
C ARG A 341 3.20 6.12 20.89
N VAL A 342 3.55 7.16 21.63
CA VAL A 342 4.01 7.04 23.01
C VAL A 342 3.06 7.79 23.91
N GLN A 343 2.63 7.14 24.98
CA GLN A 343 1.99 7.81 26.10
C GLN A 343 3.07 8.06 27.14
N LEU A 344 3.41 9.33 27.35
CA LEU A 344 4.42 9.72 28.32
C LEU A 344 3.82 9.65 29.72
N ALA A 345 4.37 8.74 30.51
CA ALA A 345 4.17 8.66 31.95
C ALA A 345 5.47 9.08 32.64
N SER A 346 5.63 8.58 33.86
CA SER A 346 6.79 8.72 34.74
C SER A 346 8.15 8.67 34.09
N GLU A 347 8.37 7.57 33.41
CA GLU A 347 9.71 7.21 33.06
C GLU A 347 10.06 7.69 31.65
N PRO A 348 11.35 7.98 31.41
CA PRO A 348 11.91 8.04 30.07
C PRO A 348 11.41 6.92 29.17
N GLN A 349 10.58 7.26 28.20
CA GLN A 349 10.20 6.37 27.12
C GLN A 349 11.26 6.41 26.05
N ARG A 350 11.75 5.23 25.66
CA ARG A 350 12.72 5.06 24.59
C ARG A 350 12.00 4.57 23.33
N VAL A 351 12.02 5.40 22.29
CA VAL A 351 11.55 5.00 20.95
C VAL A 351 12.78 4.66 20.12
N GLN A 352 12.85 3.40 19.69
CA GLN A 352 13.91 2.93 18.81
C GLN A 352 13.42 2.94 17.37
N PHE A 353 14.30 3.36 16.46
CA PHE A 353 14.08 3.22 15.03
C PHE A 353 15.38 2.80 14.34
N VAL A 354 15.20 2.01 13.28
CA VAL A 354 16.29 1.44 12.49
C VAL A 354 16.37 2.19 11.17
N ILE A 355 17.59 2.54 10.76
CA ILE A 355 17.87 3.10 9.44
C ILE A 355 18.51 1.98 8.63
N GLY A 356 17.88 1.61 7.51
CA GLY A 356 18.36 0.54 6.65
C GLY A 356 19.68 0.89 5.95
N PRO A 357 20.45 -0.12 5.49
CA PRO A 357 21.62 0.13 4.66
C PRO A 357 21.20 0.78 3.34
N GLY A 358 21.94 1.79 2.89
CA GLY A 358 21.67 2.50 1.64
C GLY A 358 20.78 3.75 1.78
N GLU A 359 20.15 3.96 2.94
CA GLU A 359 19.36 5.16 3.21
C GLU A 359 20.25 6.42 3.23
N SER A 360 19.95 7.35 2.33
CA SER A 360 20.71 8.60 2.16
C SER A 360 20.11 9.77 2.94
N SER A 361 18.86 9.65 3.38
CA SER A 361 18.20 10.62 4.24
C SER A 361 17.00 10.00 4.94
N LEU A 362 16.62 10.56 6.08
CA LEU A 362 15.36 10.22 6.76
C LEU A 362 14.69 11.54 7.20
N SER A 363 13.36 11.53 7.24
CA SER A 363 12.57 12.61 7.81
C SER A 363 11.69 12.04 8.91
N LEU A 364 11.74 12.65 10.10
CA LEU A 364 10.95 12.24 11.25
C LEU A 364 10.12 13.43 11.74
N GLN A 365 8.84 13.19 12.00
CA GLN A 365 7.94 14.18 12.59
C GLN A 365 7.49 13.72 13.97
N LEU A 366 7.68 14.58 14.98
CA LEU A 366 7.07 14.35 16.29
C LEU A 366 5.96 15.37 16.53
N TRP A 367 4.82 14.86 16.96
CA TRP A 367 3.65 15.64 17.35
C TRP A 367 3.35 15.39 18.81
N LYS A 368 3.22 16.47 19.59
CA LYS A 368 2.84 16.40 21.01
C LYS A 368 1.61 17.22 21.30
N GLN A 369 0.90 16.92 22.40
CA GLN A 369 -0.13 17.83 22.87
C GLN A 369 0.52 19.14 23.35
N TYR A 370 -0.23 20.22 23.23
CA TYR A 370 0.22 21.57 23.53
C TYR A 370 0.60 21.71 25.00
N THR A 371 -0.16 21.05 25.88
CA THR A 371 0.00 21.05 27.33
C THR A 371 1.16 20.19 27.82
N ASP A 372 1.65 19.25 27.00
CA ASP A 372 2.73 18.37 27.42
C ASP A 372 4.04 19.14 27.39
N ASP A 373 4.91 18.95 28.39
CA ASP A 373 6.28 19.45 28.34
C ASP A 373 7.24 18.28 28.52
N PHE A 374 8.22 18.18 27.64
CA PHE A 374 9.21 17.11 27.68
C PHE A 374 10.48 17.49 26.92
N SER A 375 11.57 16.85 27.32
CA SER A 375 12.86 16.91 26.63
C SER A 375 13.03 15.72 25.69
N ILE A 376 13.76 15.92 24.60
CA ILE A 376 14.08 14.89 23.61
C ILE A 376 15.59 14.71 23.60
N PHE A 377 16.05 13.48 23.85
CA PHE A 377 17.44 13.10 23.59
C PHE A 377 17.52 12.27 22.32
N LEU A 378 18.44 12.62 21.42
CA LEU A 378 18.80 11.78 20.28
C LEU A 378 20.06 11.00 20.60
N GLU A 379 19.99 9.68 20.48
CA GLU A 379 21.10 8.76 20.68
C GLU A 379 21.44 8.06 19.36
N SER A 380 22.71 8.03 18.99
CA SER A 380 23.18 7.30 17.81
C SER A 380 23.66 5.88 18.18
N PRO A 381 23.89 4.98 17.21
CA PRO A 381 24.21 3.57 17.48
C PRO A 381 25.46 3.29 18.34
N ASP A 382 26.40 4.23 18.44
CA ASP A 382 27.64 4.15 19.23
C ASP A 382 27.43 4.64 20.68
N GLY A 383 26.20 5.03 21.01
CA GLY A 383 25.83 5.55 22.32
C GLY A 383 26.01 7.05 22.50
N SER A 384 26.53 7.78 21.48
CA SER A 384 26.60 9.25 21.55
C SER A 384 25.20 9.86 21.62
N ARG A 385 25.03 10.83 22.53
CA ARG A 385 23.74 11.45 22.85
C ARG A 385 23.81 12.96 22.73
N VAL A 386 22.74 13.57 22.19
CA VAL A 386 22.54 15.02 22.18
C VAL A 386 21.16 15.36 22.72
N LEU A 387 21.10 16.40 23.55
CA LEU A 387 19.83 17.02 23.97
C LEU A 387 19.34 17.93 22.83
N VAL A 388 18.11 17.69 22.38
CA VAL A 388 17.46 18.55 21.39
C VAL A 388 16.95 19.80 22.11
N GLU A 389 17.50 20.95 21.74
CA GLU A 389 17.10 22.24 22.29
C GLU A 389 15.69 22.61 21.82
N ASN A 390 14.86 23.08 22.75
CA ASN A 390 13.54 23.61 22.45
C ASN A 390 13.64 25.07 21.95
N THR A 391 14.15 25.24 20.73
CA THR A 391 14.31 26.55 20.09
C THR A 391 13.58 26.59 18.75
N ARG A 392 13.09 27.78 18.37
CA ARG A 392 12.46 28.04 17.06
C ARG A 392 13.49 28.16 15.92
N GLU A 393 14.77 28.23 16.26
CA GLU A 393 15.85 28.21 15.27
C GLU A 393 16.10 26.79 14.79
N VAL A 394 16.55 26.66 13.55
CA VAL A 394 17.06 25.36 13.07
C VAL A 394 18.37 25.08 13.81
N ARG A 395 18.41 23.97 14.53
CA ARG A 395 19.63 23.47 15.16
C ARG A 395 20.22 22.34 14.33
N ARG A 396 21.55 22.35 14.23
CA ARG A 396 22.33 21.31 13.58
C ARG A 396 23.11 20.55 14.65
N TYR A 397 22.99 19.23 14.63
CA TYR A 397 23.76 18.31 15.46
C TYR A 397 24.56 17.36 14.56
N GLU A 398 25.77 17.03 14.97
CA GLU A 398 26.58 16.00 14.32
C GLU A 398 26.58 14.78 15.23
N LEU A 399 26.06 13.66 14.72
CA LEU A 399 25.97 12.40 15.45
C LEU A 399 26.62 11.32 14.59
N GLN A 400 27.78 10.82 15.02
CA GLN A 400 28.65 9.98 14.20
C GLN A 400 28.92 10.58 12.83
N ASN A 401 28.37 9.96 11.78
CA ASN A 401 28.51 10.34 10.38
C ASN A 401 27.22 10.93 9.80
N ALA A 402 26.24 11.26 10.66
CA ALA A 402 24.97 11.86 10.26
C ALA A 402 24.89 13.32 10.68
N LEU A 403 24.45 14.17 9.74
CA LEU A 403 24.04 15.52 10.03
C LEU A 403 22.55 15.54 10.35
N VAL A 404 22.22 16.03 11.53
CA VAL A 404 20.87 16.10 12.07
C VAL A 404 20.41 17.55 12.13
N TYR A 405 19.37 17.88 11.37
CA TYR A 405 18.71 19.17 11.45
C TYR A 405 17.41 19.02 12.23
N VAL A 406 17.27 19.82 13.29
CA VAL A 406 16.05 19.86 14.10
C VAL A 406 15.44 21.24 14.03
N TYR A 407 14.15 21.28 13.76
CA TYR A 407 13.35 22.50 13.81
C TYR A 407 12.08 22.27 14.63
N TYR A 408 11.76 23.25 15.46
CA TYR A 408 10.54 23.29 16.25
C TYR A 408 9.56 24.33 15.70
N GLY A 409 8.40 23.84 15.25
CA GLY A 409 7.31 24.67 14.75
C GLY A 409 6.21 24.86 15.79
N GLU A 410 5.99 26.11 16.21
CA GLU A 410 4.83 26.49 17.02
C GLU A 410 3.82 27.25 16.15
N ARG A 411 2.60 26.71 15.98
CA ARG A 411 1.54 27.39 15.22
C ARG A 411 1.02 28.60 16.02
N ARG A 412 0.98 29.78 15.41
CA ARG A 412 0.27 30.94 15.94
C ARG A 412 -1.24 30.76 15.73
N ARG A 413 -1.98 30.77 16.85
CA ARG A 413 -3.46 30.76 17.05
C ARG A 413 -4.11 29.40 17.32
N ARG A 414 -4.79 29.36 18.50
CA ARG A 414 -5.74 28.38 19.05
C ARG A 414 -5.73 27.00 18.35
N ARG A 415 -4.89 26.06 18.80
CA ARG A 415 -5.13 24.59 18.83
C ARG A 415 -3.92 23.80 19.33
N SER A 416 -4.16 22.53 19.64
CA SER A 416 -3.57 21.75 20.73
C SER A 416 -2.33 20.90 20.39
N ARG A 417 -1.63 21.06 19.26
CA ARG A 417 -0.42 20.24 18.99
C ARG A 417 0.77 21.03 18.43
N ARG A 418 1.98 20.65 18.88
CA ARG A 418 3.29 21.23 18.51
C ARG A 418 4.08 20.26 17.63
N ARG A 419 4.92 20.78 16.73
CA ARG A 419 5.63 20.01 15.68
C ARG A 419 7.14 20.05 15.88
N TYR A 420 7.80 18.90 15.83
CA TYR A 420 9.24 18.78 15.57
C TYR A 420 9.43 18.17 14.18
N ILE A 421 10.28 18.79 13.36
CA ILE A 421 10.70 18.22 12.06
C ILE A 421 12.19 17.93 12.17
N TRP A 422 12.55 16.69 11.86
CA TRP A 422 13.92 16.24 11.69
C TRP A 422 14.17 15.99 10.21
N SER A 423 15.22 16.58 9.64
CA SER A 423 15.76 16.16 8.35
C SER A 423 17.23 15.85 8.53
N GLY A 424 17.72 14.74 7.98
CA GLY A 424 19.14 14.38 8.06
C GLY A 424 19.66 13.88 6.72
N SER A 425 20.89 14.26 6.36
CA SER A 425 21.60 13.74 5.19
C SER A 425 22.62 12.70 5.66
N CYS A 426 22.41 11.44 5.28
CA CYS A 426 23.37 10.34 5.41
C CYS A 426 24.31 10.39 4.19
N ARG A 427 25.52 10.93 4.37
CA ARG A 427 26.57 10.77 3.35
C ARG A 427 27.25 9.40 3.52
N ARG A 428 27.12 8.56 2.48
CA ARG A 428 27.92 7.36 2.15
C ARG A 428 28.36 6.48 3.34
N ILE A 429 27.61 5.40 3.59
CA ILE A 429 28.15 4.21 4.25
C ILE A 429 28.85 3.38 3.17
N GLN A 430 30.11 3.70 2.87
CA GLN A 430 30.99 2.79 2.11
C GLN A 430 31.73 1.89 3.10
N ARG A 431 31.45 0.58 3.01
CA ARG A 431 32.25 -0.57 3.47
C ARG A 431 32.78 -0.53 4.92
N ALA A 432 32.22 -1.38 5.78
CA ALA A 432 32.98 -1.94 6.90
C ALA A 432 33.13 -3.46 6.70
N VAL A 433 34.37 -3.87 6.48
CA VAL A 433 34.84 -5.24 6.34
C VAL A 433 34.74 -5.93 7.70
N CYS A 434 34.07 -7.09 7.76
CA CYS A 434 34.22 -8.01 8.88
C CYS A 434 35.65 -8.56 8.87
N ARG A 435 36.48 -8.17 9.84
CA ARG A 435 37.67 -8.94 10.23
C ARG A 435 37.40 -9.62 11.56
N LYS A 436 37.45 -10.95 11.50
CA LYS A 436 37.48 -11.87 12.63
C LYS A 436 38.91 -11.84 13.17
N GLU A 437 39.13 -11.24 14.33
CA GLU A 437 40.36 -11.46 15.11
C GLU A 437 40.03 -12.37 16.29
N SER A 438 40.40 -13.63 16.10
CA SER A 438 40.65 -14.59 17.17
C SER A 438 41.86 -14.13 17.99
N GLY A 439 41.69 -13.98 19.30
CA GLY A 439 42.75 -13.70 20.24
C GLY A 439 42.39 -14.24 21.62
N VAL A 440 42.75 -15.50 21.86
CA VAL A 440 42.87 -16.10 23.19
C VAL A 440 43.98 -15.37 23.94
N TYR A 441 43.73 -14.91 25.17
CA TYR A 441 44.61 -15.02 26.34
C TYR A 441 43.82 -14.62 27.59
N GLY A 442 43.72 -15.57 28.53
CA GLY A 442 42.93 -15.54 29.75
C GLY A 442 42.31 -16.89 29.99
#